data_AF-A0A7I7T5B9-F1
#
_entry.id   AF-A0A7I7T5B9-F1
#
_cell.length_a   1.000
_cell.length_b   1.000
_cell.length_c   1.000
_cell.angle_alpha   90.00
_cell.angle_beta   90.00
_cell.angle_gamma   90.00
#
_symmetry.space_group_name_H-M   'P 1'
#
loop_
_entity.id
_entity.type
_entity.pdbx_description
1 polymer ?
#
loop_
_entity_poly.entity_id
_entity_poly.type
_entity_poly.pdbx_seq_one_letter_code
_entity_poly.pdbx_strand_id
1 'polypeptide(L)'
;MVADSVVPYDTSWPLQFAALRDRLTSALCNVEHRVEHVGSTAVPGLCAKPVIDVDVVVPTAAWVSRATAALCRARYRHQGDLGIAGRQAFENPPDWPYHHLYLVVSDSIAHRDHIDFRDHLRGHPEDAKRYGNVKYELAVHLAANRKRYTEGKRGLIQEILQQARQRTAAMDLSGDDRQITFVAEHPPVAGEAVVSLIALAAGGGQQRVRDALQLYFDDPTAKLLSAVIDHETVGVVGYRVGTSEVTLLHIAITPHVRRTGVGSQLLAAVDRDRPSALPIVGETDEDAVSFYAANGYVVTSLGEKYPGVERFRVRLEAYPYLASRRALDS
;
A
#
# COMPACT_ATOMS: atom_id res chain seq x y z
N MET A 1 29.95 4.83 5.77
CA MET A 1 29.99 5.02 4.31
C MET A 1 28.90 4.17 3.70
N VAL A 2 27.94 4.77 2.99
CA VAL A 2 26.92 4.01 2.25
C VAL A 2 27.62 3.35 1.07
N ALA A 3 27.43 2.04 0.86
CA ALA A 3 28.03 1.37 -0.28
C ALA A 3 27.48 1.96 -1.59
N ASP A 4 28.38 2.44 -2.45
CA ASP A 4 28.04 3.06 -3.74
C ASP A 4 27.99 2.04 -4.90
N SER A 5 28.05 0.74 -4.60
CA SER A 5 28.03 -0.34 -5.58
C SER A 5 26.98 -1.40 -5.26
N VAL A 6 26.48 -2.06 -6.31
CA VAL A 6 25.65 -3.27 -6.22
C VAL A 6 26.61 -4.47 -6.25
N VAL A 7 26.47 -5.38 -5.29
CA VAL A 7 27.31 -6.57 -5.14
C VAL A 7 26.47 -7.84 -5.28
N PRO A 8 27.09 -8.99 -5.63
CA PRO A 8 26.43 -10.29 -5.56
C PRO A 8 25.84 -10.57 -4.17
N TYR A 9 24.88 -11.50 -4.10
CA TYR A 9 24.30 -11.90 -2.83
C TYR A 9 25.36 -12.38 -1.85
N ASP A 10 25.34 -11.85 -0.63
CA ASP A 10 26.24 -12.24 0.45
C ASP A 10 25.48 -13.11 1.47
N THR A 11 25.95 -14.33 1.68
CA THR A 11 25.36 -15.29 2.62
C THR A 11 25.46 -14.86 4.08
N SER A 12 26.21 -13.80 4.40
CA SER A 12 26.25 -13.20 5.73
C SER A 12 25.10 -12.25 6.03
N TRP A 13 24.36 -11.74 5.02
CA TRP A 13 23.26 -10.79 5.26
C TRP A 13 22.17 -11.30 6.22
N PRO A 14 21.74 -12.57 6.18
CA PRO A 14 20.81 -13.09 7.20
C PRO A 14 21.37 -13.03 8.63
N LEU A 15 22.67 -13.25 8.82
CA LEU A 15 23.32 -13.14 10.13
C LEU A 15 23.43 -11.68 10.59
N GLN A 16 23.74 -10.77 9.67
CA GLN A 16 23.75 -9.33 9.94
C GLN A 16 22.36 -8.83 10.36
N PHE A 17 21.32 -9.28 9.65
CA PHE A 17 19.93 -9.01 10.02
C PHE A 17 19.59 -9.59 11.39
N ALA A 18 19.95 -10.86 11.68
CA ALA A 18 19.66 -11.47 12.97
C ALA A 18 20.29 -10.69 14.14
N ALA A 19 21.52 -10.21 13.98
CA ALA A 19 22.16 -9.36 14.99
C ALA A 19 21.46 -8.01 15.17
N LEU A 20 20.97 -7.38 14.08
CA LEU A 20 20.17 -6.16 14.16
C LEU A 20 18.82 -6.40 14.83
N ARG A 21 18.15 -7.50 14.47
CA ARG A 21 16.89 -7.94 15.05
C ARG A 21 16.98 -8.06 16.56
N ASP A 22 17.99 -8.79 17.06
CA ASP A 22 18.15 -9.03 18.49
C ASP A 22 18.40 -7.72 19.26
N ARG A 23 19.19 -6.79 18.69
CA ARG A 23 19.41 -5.45 19.26
C ARG A 23 18.13 -4.61 19.28
N LEU A 24 17.36 -4.62 18.19
CA LEU A 24 16.08 -3.89 18.09
C LEU A 24 15.05 -4.46 19.06
N THR A 25 14.93 -5.79 19.15
CA THR A 25 14.02 -6.45 20.09
C THR A 25 14.38 -6.10 21.54
N SER A 26 15.66 -6.03 21.88
CA SER A 26 16.09 -5.56 23.20
C SER A 26 15.71 -4.09 23.46
N ALA A 27 15.87 -3.22 22.46
CA ALA A 27 15.50 -1.80 22.57
C ALA A 27 13.97 -1.59 22.70
N LEU A 28 13.19 -2.50 22.11
CA LEU A 28 11.73 -2.47 22.04
C LEU A 28 11.05 -3.41 23.05
N CYS A 29 11.76 -3.88 24.09
CA CYS A 29 11.29 -4.92 25.01
C CYS A 29 9.92 -4.66 25.68
N ASN A 30 9.52 -3.39 25.79
CA ASN A 30 8.24 -2.97 26.37
C ASN A 30 7.20 -2.53 25.32
N VAL A 31 7.41 -2.87 24.05
CA VAL A 31 6.55 -2.52 22.91
C VAL A 31 6.15 -3.81 22.23
N GLU A 32 4.87 -4.01 21.95
CA GLU A 32 4.45 -5.16 21.13
C GLU A 32 4.89 -4.92 19.68
N HIS A 33 5.73 -5.81 19.14
CA HIS A 33 6.30 -5.65 17.81
C HIS A 33 6.80 -6.98 17.22
N ARG A 34 7.01 -6.99 15.90
CA ARG A 34 7.84 -7.95 15.18
C ARG A 34 8.96 -7.19 14.46
N VAL A 35 10.05 -7.89 14.13
CA VAL A 35 11.15 -7.31 13.36
C VAL A 35 11.40 -8.19 12.14
N GLU A 36 11.36 -7.59 10.97
CA GLU A 36 11.36 -8.32 9.70
C GLU A 36 12.46 -7.84 8.77
N HIS A 37 13.08 -8.81 8.08
CA HIS A 37 14.09 -8.54 7.05
C HIS A 37 13.37 -8.26 5.75
N VAL A 38 13.57 -7.06 5.21
CA VAL A 38 12.94 -6.61 3.97
C VAL A 38 14.00 -6.15 2.97
N GLY A 39 13.57 -5.65 1.80
CA GLY A 39 14.48 -5.17 0.77
C GLY A 39 15.24 -6.29 0.04
N SER A 40 16.22 -5.91 -0.78
CA SER A 40 16.91 -6.87 -1.66
C SER A 40 17.79 -7.85 -0.90
N THR A 41 18.37 -7.44 0.24
CA THR A 41 19.25 -8.31 1.03
C THR A 41 18.50 -9.45 1.73
N ALA A 42 17.16 -9.35 1.82
CA ALA A 42 16.29 -10.41 2.33
C ALA A 42 16.00 -11.51 1.29
N VAL A 43 16.38 -11.36 0.02
CA VAL A 43 16.10 -12.33 -1.04
C VAL A 43 17.37 -13.13 -1.36
N PRO A 44 17.45 -14.43 -1.01
CA PRO A 44 18.61 -15.27 -1.33
C PRO A 44 18.95 -15.27 -2.83
N GLY A 45 20.23 -15.10 -3.14
CA GLY A 45 20.73 -15.08 -4.53
C GLY A 45 20.57 -13.75 -5.27
N LEU A 46 19.87 -12.76 -4.71
CA LEU A 46 19.66 -11.47 -5.34
C LEU A 46 20.82 -10.48 -5.06
N CYS A 47 21.38 -9.87 -6.11
CA CYS A 47 22.38 -8.81 -5.96
C CYS A 47 21.78 -7.58 -5.25
N ALA A 48 22.54 -6.84 -4.46
CA ALA A 48 22.01 -5.69 -3.73
C ALA A 48 23.10 -4.66 -3.41
N LYS A 49 22.69 -3.46 -2.98
CA LYS A 49 23.58 -2.64 -2.16
C LYS A 49 23.71 -3.35 -0.80
N PRO A 50 24.92 -3.51 -0.23
CA PRO A 50 25.13 -4.23 1.03
C PRO A 50 24.67 -3.38 2.23
N VAL A 51 23.36 -3.12 2.29
CA VAL A 51 22.67 -2.42 3.37
C VAL A 51 21.46 -3.26 3.74
N ILE A 52 21.32 -3.60 5.02
CA ILE A 52 20.16 -4.34 5.52
C ILE A 52 18.99 -3.36 5.63
N ASP A 53 17.83 -3.75 5.09
CA ASP A 53 16.56 -3.04 5.29
C ASP A 53 15.74 -3.80 6.35
N VAL A 54 15.24 -3.07 7.35
CA VAL A 54 14.53 -3.65 8.49
C VAL A 54 13.21 -2.94 8.71
N ASP A 55 12.15 -3.73 8.87
CA ASP A 55 10.87 -3.25 9.38
C ASP A 55 10.71 -3.63 10.85
N VAL A 56 10.34 -2.66 11.68
CA VAL A 56 9.69 -2.88 12.96
C VAL A 56 8.19 -2.79 12.71
N VAL A 57 7.49 -3.90 12.90
CA VAL A 57 6.05 -4.01 12.64
C VAL A 57 5.30 -3.97 13.96
N VAL A 58 4.43 -2.98 14.13
CA VAL A 58 3.55 -2.86 15.31
C VAL A 58 2.11 -3.24 14.96
N PRO A 59 1.32 -3.78 15.89
CA PRO A 59 0.01 -4.36 15.55
C PRO A 59 -1.01 -3.31 15.11
N THR A 60 -0.98 -2.10 15.68
CA THR A 60 -1.90 -1.02 15.35
C THR A 60 -1.24 0.36 15.41
N ALA A 61 -1.90 1.37 14.85
CA ALA A 61 -1.42 2.76 14.88
C ALA A 61 -1.18 3.29 16.31
N ALA A 62 -1.91 2.79 17.30
CA ALA A 62 -1.76 3.18 18.71
C ALA A 62 -0.36 2.88 19.28
N TRP A 63 0.35 1.91 18.68
CA TRP A 63 1.69 1.50 19.12
C TRP A 63 2.81 2.32 18.47
N VAL A 64 2.53 3.08 17.40
CA VAL A 64 3.54 3.83 16.65
C VAL A 64 4.27 4.81 17.55
N SER A 65 3.56 5.63 18.31
CA SER A 65 4.18 6.61 19.22
C SER A 65 5.04 5.96 20.30
N ARG A 66 4.61 4.80 20.82
CA ARG A 66 5.35 4.04 21.84
C ARG A 66 6.63 3.43 21.26
N ALA A 67 6.56 2.86 20.05
CA ALA A 67 7.70 2.30 19.33
C ALA A 67 8.70 3.39 18.94
N THR A 68 8.23 4.52 18.38
CA THR A 68 9.07 5.68 18.07
C THR A 68 9.82 6.18 19.31
N ALA A 69 9.14 6.32 20.45
CA ALA A 69 9.79 6.73 21.69
C ALA A 69 10.87 5.73 22.16
N ALA A 70 10.63 4.43 22.00
CA ALA A 70 11.61 3.40 22.33
C ALA A 70 12.83 3.43 21.41
N LEU A 71 12.63 3.60 20.09
CA LEU A 71 13.71 3.75 19.12
C LEU A 71 14.54 5.03 19.39
N CYS A 72 13.89 6.15 19.74
CA CYS A 72 14.59 7.37 20.14
C CYS A 72 15.43 7.18 21.41
N ARG A 73 14.95 6.42 22.40
CA ARG A 73 15.76 6.04 23.59
C ARG A 73 16.97 5.17 23.20
N ALA A 74 16.83 4.35 22.17
CA ALA A 74 17.94 3.61 21.57
C ALA A 74 18.85 4.46 20.67
N ARG A 75 18.67 5.79 20.65
CA ARG A 75 19.44 6.79 19.90
C ARG A 75 19.20 6.81 18.39
N TYR A 76 18.11 6.20 17.90
CA TYR A 76 17.65 6.48 16.55
C TYR A 76 17.08 7.91 16.47
N ARG A 77 17.19 8.57 15.31
CA ARG A 77 16.50 9.84 15.06
C ARG A 77 15.37 9.63 14.08
N HIS A 78 14.15 10.00 14.47
CA HIS A 78 12.97 9.92 13.60
C HIS A 78 13.07 10.94 12.46
N GLN A 79 12.82 10.49 11.23
CA GLN A 79 12.95 11.28 9.99
C GLN A 79 11.58 11.55 9.33
N GLY A 80 10.48 11.34 10.05
CA GLY A 80 9.13 11.37 9.47
C GLY A 80 8.88 10.16 8.56
N ASP A 81 8.02 10.32 7.57
CA ASP A 81 7.64 9.25 6.64
C ASP A 81 8.43 9.26 5.31
N LEU A 82 9.24 10.31 5.12
CA LEU A 82 9.98 10.62 3.90
C LEU A 82 9.11 10.58 2.62
N GLY A 83 7.81 10.85 2.73
CA GLY A 83 6.88 10.82 1.59
C GLY A 83 6.28 9.44 1.28
N ILE A 84 6.43 8.46 2.18
CA ILE A 84 5.76 7.16 2.10
C ILE A 84 4.79 7.02 3.27
N ALA A 85 3.51 7.30 3.01
CA ALA A 85 2.45 7.28 4.02
C ALA A 85 2.43 5.94 4.78
N GLY A 86 2.29 6.01 6.11
CA GLY A 86 2.24 4.83 6.97
C GLY A 86 3.61 4.17 7.28
N ARG A 87 4.73 4.75 6.83
CA ARG A 87 6.08 4.20 7.05
C ARG A 87 7.03 5.22 7.67
N GLN A 88 7.27 5.13 8.98
CA GLN A 88 8.19 6.05 9.66
C GLN A 88 9.64 5.60 9.45
N ALA A 89 10.52 6.51 9.01
CA ALA A 89 11.93 6.22 8.78
C ALA A 89 12.81 6.72 9.94
N PHE A 90 13.93 6.04 10.17
CA PHE A 90 14.87 6.37 11.24
C PHE A 90 16.31 6.41 10.75
N GLU A 91 17.05 7.40 11.24
CA GLU A 91 18.50 7.46 11.11
C GLU A 91 19.16 6.66 12.24
N ASN A 92 20.21 5.90 11.92
CA ASN A 92 20.84 4.97 12.86
C ASN A 92 21.61 5.67 13.99
N PRO A 93 21.75 4.99 15.14
CA PRO A 93 22.76 5.35 16.13
C PRO A 93 24.17 5.31 15.50
N PRO A 94 25.09 6.22 15.88
CA PRO A 94 26.44 6.28 15.30
C PRO A 94 27.26 4.98 15.45
N ASP A 95 27.04 4.26 16.54
CA ASP A 95 27.82 3.06 16.89
C ASP A 95 27.18 1.76 16.40
N TRP A 96 26.11 1.85 15.61
CA TRP A 96 25.43 0.68 15.05
C TRP A 96 25.87 0.48 13.60
N PRO A 97 25.94 -0.78 13.12
CA PRO A 97 26.08 -1.05 11.69
C PRO A 97 25.03 -0.27 10.92
N TYR A 98 25.42 0.38 9.83
CA TYR A 98 24.48 1.14 9.00
C TYR A 98 23.41 0.21 8.41
N HIS A 99 22.14 0.60 8.53
CA HIS A 99 20.99 -0.15 8.01
C HIS A 99 19.82 0.81 7.80
N HIS A 100 18.87 0.45 6.94
CA HIS A 100 17.61 1.17 6.91
C HIS A 100 16.67 0.60 7.97
N LEU A 101 16.02 1.48 8.72
CA LEU A 101 15.01 1.11 9.69
C LEU A 101 13.72 1.84 9.39
N TYR A 102 12.64 1.07 9.25
CA TYR A 102 11.29 1.56 9.11
C TYR A 102 10.41 1.05 10.25
N LEU A 103 9.45 1.86 10.67
CA LEU A 103 8.36 1.46 11.57
C LEU A 103 7.05 1.54 10.80
N VAL A 104 6.35 0.41 10.75
CA VAL A 104 5.10 0.23 10.00
C VAL A 104 4.05 -0.43 10.88
N VAL A 105 2.78 -0.23 10.53
CA VAL A 105 1.66 -0.96 11.15
C VAL A 105 1.44 -2.26 10.38
N SER A 106 1.12 -3.35 11.10
CA SER A 106 0.74 -4.64 10.51
C SER A 106 -0.31 -4.44 9.43
N ASP A 107 -0.14 -5.14 8.32
CA ASP A 107 -1.04 -5.15 7.16
C ASP A 107 -1.32 -3.79 6.49
N SER A 108 -0.61 -2.73 6.91
CA SER A 108 -0.60 -1.46 6.19
C SER A 108 -0.02 -1.64 4.79
N ILE A 109 -0.33 -0.72 3.87
CA ILE A 109 0.19 -0.77 2.50
C ILE A 109 1.72 -0.83 2.51
N ALA A 110 2.39 0.03 3.27
CA ALA A 110 3.84 0.04 3.33
C ALA A 110 4.44 -1.27 3.84
N HIS A 111 3.80 -1.90 4.83
CA HIS A 111 4.19 -3.23 5.31
C HIS A 111 4.00 -4.30 4.23
N ARG A 112 2.81 -4.39 3.64
CA ARG A 112 2.51 -5.37 2.59
C ARG A 112 3.41 -5.19 1.37
N ASP A 113 3.74 -3.96 0.98
CA ASP A 113 4.69 -3.71 -0.10
C ASP A 113 6.05 -4.36 0.15
N HIS A 114 6.57 -4.23 1.36
CA HIS A 114 7.85 -4.83 1.71
C HIS A 114 7.78 -6.36 1.68
N ILE A 115 6.72 -6.93 2.22
CA ILE A 115 6.55 -8.37 2.39
C ILE A 115 6.17 -9.06 1.09
N ASP A 116 5.14 -8.58 0.39
CA ASP A 116 4.70 -9.12 -0.90
C ASP A 116 5.85 -9.07 -1.91
N PHE A 117 6.60 -7.97 -1.97
CA PHE A 117 7.74 -7.85 -2.89
C PHE A 117 8.84 -8.86 -2.54
N ARG A 118 9.24 -8.94 -1.27
CA ARG A 118 10.27 -9.87 -0.80
C ARG A 118 9.88 -11.31 -1.11
N ASP A 119 8.68 -11.71 -0.72
CA ASP A 119 8.24 -13.10 -0.80
C ASP A 119 7.92 -13.51 -2.23
N HIS A 120 7.43 -12.58 -3.07
CA HIS A 120 7.36 -12.80 -4.52
C HIS A 120 8.74 -13.08 -5.09
N LEU A 121 9.73 -12.22 -4.84
CA LEU A 121 11.07 -12.42 -5.37
C LEU A 121 11.73 -13.72 -4.89
N ARG A 122 11.45 -14.16 -3.66
CA ARG A 122 11.90 -15.47 -3.14
C ARG A 122 11.26 -16.64 -3.87
N GLY A 123 9.98 -16.52 -4.24
CA GLY A 123 9.23 -17.55 -4.96
C GLY A 123 9.40 -17.53 -6.48
N HIS A 124 10.00 -16.48 -7.06
CA HIS A 124 10.08 -16.27 -8.51
C HIS A 124 11.50 -15.90 -8.94
N PRO A 125 12.39 -16.90 -9.14
CA PRO A 125 13.78 -16.66 -9.51
C PRO A 125 13.97 -15.82 -10.78
N GLU A 126 13.07 -15.95 -11.76
CA GLU A 126 13.13 -15.16 -12.99
C GLU A 126 12.86 -13.66 -12.75
N ASP A 127 11.90 -13.31 -11.90
CA ASP A 127 11.66 -11.90 -11.54
C ASP A 127 12.77 -11.36 -10.65
N ALA A 128 13.35 -12.17 -9.77
CA ALA A 128 14.55 -11.80 -9.01
C ALA A 128 15.73 -11.51 -9.95
N LYS A 129 15.92 -12.32 -10.99
CA LYS A 129 16.95 -12.10 -12.02
C LYS A 129 16.67 -10.84 -12.84
N ARG A 130 15.43 -10.61 -13.30
CA ARG A 130 15.00 -9.37 -13.99
C ARG A 130 15.31 -8.14 -13.13
N TYR A 131 14.91 -8.18 -11.86
CA TYR A 131 15.15 -7.09 -10.92
C TYR A 131 16.64 -6.89 -10.62
N GLY A 132 17.42 -7.97 -10.54
CA GLY A 132 18.88 -7.93 -10.42
C GLY A 132 19.56 -7.24 -11.61
N ASN A 133 19.16 -7.57 -12.84
CA ASN A 133 19.71 -6.98 -14.06
C ASN A 133 19.47 -5.47 -14.11
N VAL A 134 18.25 -5.01 -13.82
CA VAL A 134 17.93 -3.57 -13.75
C VAL A 134 18.81 -2.86 -12.71
N LYS A 135 19.10 -3.50 -11.57
CA LYS A 135 19.99 -2.93 -10.56
C LYS A 135 21.43 -2.80 -11.06
N TYR A 136 21.94 -3.76 -11.81
CA TYR A 136 23.28 -3.66 -12.42
C TYR A 136 23.34 -2.59 -13.50
N GLU A 137 22.35 -2.53 -14.39
CA GLU A 137 22.25 -1.51 -15.44
C GLU A 137 22.23 -0.11 -14.84
N LEU A 138 21.48 0.09 -13.76
CA LEU A 138 21.38 1.39 -13.09
C LEU A 138 22.57 1.67 -12.17
N ALA A 139 23.38 0.67 -11.79
CA ALA A 139 24.48 0.84 -10.85
C ALA A 139 25.53 1.83 -11.37
N VAL A 140 25.71 1.93 -12.70
CA VAL A 140 26.60 2.92 -13.33
C VAL A 140 26.20 4.38 -13.01
N HIS A 141 24.94 4.61 -12.62
CA HIS A 141 24.42 5.91 -12.25
C HIS A 141 24.39 6.17 -10.74
N LEU A 142 24.77 5.20 -9.89
CA LEU A 142 24.72 5.35 -8.42
C LEU A 142 25.59 6.50 -7.90
N ALA A 143 26.79 6.65 -8.44
CA ALA A 143 27.74 7.70 -8.03
C ALA A 143 27.33 9.09 -8.54
N ALA A 144 26.79 9.17 -9.77
CA ALA A 144 26.48 10.43 -10.43
C ALA A 144 25.05 10.94 -10.18
N ASN A 145 24.08 10.04 -10.01
CA ASN A 145 22.67 10.40 -9.88
C ASN A 145 21.85 9.30 -9.17
N ARG A 146 21.90 9.32 -7.83
CA ARG A 146 21.12 8.39 -6.98
C ARG A 146 19.61 8.44 -7.25
N LYS A 147 19.07 9.59 -7.69
CA LYS A 147 17.65 9.74 -8.03
C LYS A 147 17.29 8.89 -9.25
N ARG A 148 18.09 8.93 -10.33
CA ARG A 148 17.90 8.09 -11.52
C ARG A 148 17.97 6.59 -11.21
N TYR A 149 18.90 6.17 -10.34
CA TYR A 149 18.97 4.77 -9.89
C TYR A 149 17.66 4.32 -9.25
N THR A 150 17.00 5.22 -8.53
CA THR A 150 15.82 4.87 -7.75
C THR A 150 14.55 4.92 -8.61
N GLU A 151 14.41 5.94 -9.45
CA GLU A 151 13.29 6.09 -10.38
C GLU A 151 13.28 5.01 -11.47
N GLY A 152 14.45 4.59 -11.97
CA GLY A 152 14.56 3.59 -13.02
C GLY A 152 14.04 2.20 -12.65
N LYS A 153 13.96 1.89 -11.34
CA LYS A 153 13.42 0.61 -10.85
C LYS A 153 11.90 0.62 -10.66
N ARG A 154 11.28 1.81 -10.64
CA ARG A 154 9.90 1.99 -10.18
C ARG A 154 8.90 1.16 -10.98
N GLY A 155 8.99 1.18 -12.30
CA GLY A 155 8.06 0.44 -13.17
C GLY A 155 8.09 -1.06 -12.91
N LEU A 156 9.29 -1.65 -12.84
CA LEU A 156 9.44 -3.08 -12.59
C LEU A 156 8.98 -3.48 -11.18
N ILE A 157 9.24 -2.65 -10.17
CA ILE A 157 8.76 -2.96 -8.82
C ILE A 157 7.22 -2.93 -8.76
N GLN A 158 6.59 -1.95 -9.41
CA GLN A 158 5.13 -1.89 -9.51
C GLN A 158 4.54 -3.12 -10.20
N GLU A 159 5.16 -3.56 -11.30
CA GLU A 159 4.78 -4.78 -12.01
C GLU A 159 4.85 -6.01 -11.09
N ILE A 160 5.97 -6.20 -10.39
CA ILE A 160 6.18 -7.34 -9.49
C ILE A 160 5.20 -7.33 -8.31
N LEU A 161 4.98 -6.16 -7.70
CA LEU A 161 3.99 -6.01 -6.62
C LEU A 161 2.58 -6.33 -7.10
N GLN A 162 2.22 -5.95 -8.33
CA GLN A 162 0.92 -6.29 -8.90
C GLN A 162 0.76 -7.80 -9.07
N GLN A 163 1.79 -8.50 -9.55
CA GLN A 163 1.78 -9.97 -9.67
C GLN A 163 1.71 -10.66 -8.31
N ALA A 164 2.49 -10.20 -7.33
CA ALA A 164 2.50 -10.73 -5.97
C ALA A 164 1.10 -10.70 -5.36
N ARG A 165 0.41 -9.56 -5.46
CA ARG A 165 -0.94 -9.38 -4.92
C ARG A 165 -2.01 -10.16 -5.66
N GLN A 166 -1.85 -10.38 -6.98
CA GLN A 166 -2.74 -11.27 -7.74
C GLN A 166 -2.65 -12.71 -7.23
N ARG A 167 -1.45 -13.16 -6.82
CA ARG A 167 -1.24 -14.49 -6.24
C ARG A 167 -1.76 -14.62 -4.83
N THR A 168 -1.51 -13.65 -3.94
CA THR A 168 -2.09 -13.66 -2.59
C THR A 168 -3.61 -13.66 -2.66
N ALA A 169 -4.20 -12.83 -3.52
CA ALA A 169 -5.63 -12.85 -3.78
C ALA A 169 -6.15 -14.15 -4.42
N ALA A 170 -5.29 -14.99 -5.00
CA ALA A 170 -5.64 -16.32 -5.51
C ALA A 170 -5.40 -17.45 -4.50
N MET A 171 -4.45 -17.28 -3.56
CA MET A 171 -4.14 -18.21 -2.47
C MET A 171 -5.03 -18.04 -1.25
N ASP A 172 -5.44 -16.81 -0.90
CA ASP A 172 -6.42 -16.54 0.16
C ASP A 172 -7.81 -17.09 -0.20
N LEU A 173 -8.05 -17.44 -1.46
CA LEU A 173 -9.24 -18.19 -1.91
C LEU A 173 -9.22 -19.67 -1.50
N SER A 174 -8.15 -20.14 -0.87
CA SER A 174 -8.03 -21.52 -0.37
C SER A 174 -8.18 -21.67 1.15
N GLY A 175 -8.39 -20.55 1.87
CA GLY A 175 -8.55 -20.52 3.32
C GLY A 175 -9.86 -19.86 3.74
N ASP A 176 -10.87 -20.71 3.99
CA ASP A 176 -12.27 -20.39 4.34
C ASP A 176 -13.14 -19.85 3.19
N ASP A 177 -14.10 -20.68 2.81
CA ASP A 177 -14.68 -20.84 1.49
C ASP A 177 -15.76 -19.79 1.17
N ARG A 178 -15.35 -18.58 0.74
CA ARG A 178 -16.21 -17.64 -0.02
C ARG A 178 -15.40 -16.84 -1.03
N GLN A 179 -15.31 -17.35 -2.26
CA GLN A 179 -14.61 -16.67 -3.35
C GLN A 179 -15.34 -15.37 -3.74
N ILE A 180 -14.69 -14.21 -3.51
CA ILE A 180 -15.19 -12.92 -4.01
C ILE A 180 -14.87 -12.81 -5.50
N THR A 181 -15.91 -12.71 -6.32
CA THR A 181 -15.79 -12.44 -7.76
C THR A 181 -16.10 -10.98 -8.03
N PHE A 182 -15.29 -10.32 -8.86
CA PHE A 182 -15.57 -8.95 -9.31
C PHE A 182 -16.21 -8.95 -10.69
N VAL A 183 -17.36 -8.30 -10.83
CA VAL A 183 -18.09 -8.19 -12.10
C VAL A 183 -18.14 -6.72 -12.53
N ALA A 184 -17.81 -6.46 -13.80
CA ALA A 184 -17.96 -5.13 -14.38
C ALA A 184 -19.42 -4.89 -14.77
N GLU A 185 -20.02 -3.89 -14.15
CA GLU A 185 -21.42 -3.52 -14.36
C GLU A 185 -21.54 -2.50 -15.49
N HIS A 186 -22.57 -2.66 -16.32
CA HIS A 186 -22.85 -1.78 -17.45
C HIS A 186 -24.31 -1.30 -17.36
N PRO A 187 -24.59 -0.22 -16.60
CA PRO A 187 -25.90 0.42 -16.61
C PRO A 187 -26.32 0.77 -18.05
N PRO A 188 -27.62 0.72 -18.41
CA PRO A 188 -28.79 0.69 -17.52
C PRO A 188 -29.23 -0.70 -17.04
N VAL A 189 -28.54 -1.79 -17.41
CA VAL A 189 -28.96 -3.18 -17.08
C VAL A 189 -28.40 -3.64 -15.71
N ALA A 190 -28.27 -2.72 -14.75
CA ALA A 190 -27.78 -3.07 -13.42
C ALA A 190 -28.85 -3.85 -12.64
N GLY A 191 -28.47 -5.00 -12.07
CA GLY A 191 -29.36 -5.80 -11.24
C GLY A 191 -29.84 -5.06 -9.99
N GLU A 192 -30.98 -5.48 -9.42
CA GLU A 192 -31.61 -4.82 -8.27
C GLU A 192 -30.65 -4.61 -7.09
N ALA A 193 -29.77 -5.59 -6.82
CA ALA A 193 -28.77 -5.51 -5.76
C ALA A 193 -27.76 -4.36 -5.99
N VAL A 194 -27.31 -4.14 -7.23
CA VAL A 194 -26.42 -3.02 -7.59
C VAL A 194 -27.13 -1.69 -7.38
N VAL A 195 -28.40 -1.59 -7.79
CA VAL A 195 -29.23 -0.39 -7.57
C VAL A 195 -29.38 -0.10 -6.08
N SER A 196 -29.64 -1.12 -5.24
CA SER A 196 -29.73 -0.96 -3.78
C SER A 196 -28.40 -0.50 -3.17
N LEU A 197 -27.27 -1.04 -3.61
CA LEU A 197 -25.95 -0.65 -3.13
C LEU A 197 -25.55 0.77 -3.57
N ILE A 198 -25.91 1.18 -4.80
CA ILE A 198 -25.77 2.58 -5.23
C ILE A 198 -26.65 3.50 -4.39
N ALA A 199 -27.88 3.09 -4.05
CA ALA A 199 -28.74 3.86 -3.16
C ALA A 199 -28.14 4.04 -1.76
N LEU A 200 -27.46 3.02 -1.24
CA LEU A 200 -26.71 3.11 0.02
C LEU A 200 -25.55 4.11 -0.10
N ALA A 201 -24.79 4.10 -1.19
CA ALA A 201 -23.65 5.02 -1.40
C ALA A 201 -24.09 6.48 -1.66
N ALA A 202 -25.18 6.69 -2.40
CA ALA A 202 -25.66 8.02 -2.81
C ALA A 202 -26.53 8.72 -1.74
N GLY A 203 -26.73 8.09 -0.57
CA GLY A 203 -27.55 8.63 0.52
C GLY A 203 -29.06 8.59 0.23
N GLY A 204 -29.51 7.63 -0.59
CA GLY A 204 -30.92 7.38 -0.91
C GLY A 204 -31.57 8.39 -1.87
N GLY A 205 -32.85 8.12 -2.18
CA GLY A 205 -33.69 8.93 -3.06
C GLY A 205 -33.67 8.48 -4.53
N GLN A 206 -34.84 8.22 -5.11
CA GLN A 206 -34.96 7.67 -6.46
C GLN A 206 -34.25 8.50 -7.53
N GLN A 207 -34.31 9.84 -7.44
CA GLN A 207 -33.65 10.71 -8.40
C GLN A 207 -32.13 10.61 -8.32
N ARG A 208 -31.55 10.64 -7.11
CA ARG A 208 -30.09 10.51 -6.92
C ARG A 208 -29.56 9.17 -7.42
N VAL A 209 -30.31 8.09 -7.22
CA VAL A 209 -29.94 6.76 -7.73
C VAL A 209 -29.98 6.74 -9.25
N ARG A 210 -31.00 7.33 -9.88
CA ARG A 210 -31.08 7.46 -11.34
C ARG A 210 -29.91 8.28 -11.89
N ASP A 211 -29.63 9.43 -11.28
CA ASP A 211 -28.53 10.31 -11.70
C ASP A 211 -27.18 9.61 -11.57
N ALA A 212 -26.97 8.84 -10.49
CA ALA A 212 -25.76 8.04 -10.28
C ALA A 212 -25.58 6.94 -11.32
N LEU A 213 -26.64 6.20 -11.68
CA LEU A 213 -26.59 5.15 -12.71
C LEU A 213 -26.41 5.75 -14.11
N GLN A 214 -27.07 6.88 -14.39
CA GLN A 214 -26.95 7.61 -15.65
C GLN A 214 -25.51 8.09 -15.88
N LEU A 215 -24.80 8.51 -14.83
CA LEU A 215 -23.39 8.88 -14.91
C LEU A 215 -22.53 7.74 -15.49
N TYR A 216 -22.73 6.50 -15.03
CA TYR A 216 -21.96 5.34 -15.53
C TYR A 216 -22.34 4.94 -16.95
N PHE A 217 -23.52 5.34 -17.43
CA PHE A 217 -23.93 5.10 -18.80
C PHE A 217 -23.37 6.16 -19.76
N ASP A 218 -23.39 7.43 -19.35
CA ASP A 218 -23.00 8.56 -20.21
C ASP A 218 -21.49 8.81 -20.25
N ASP A 219 -20.77 8.48 -19.17
CA ASP A 219 -19.33 8.74 -19.04
C ASP A 219 -18.51 7.45 -19.28
N PRO A 220 -17.87 7.27 -20.45
CA PRO A 220 -17.08 6.06 -20.75
C PRO A 220 -15.82 5.94 -19.90
N THR A 221 -15.43 6.99 -19.16
CA THR A 221 -14.31 6.95 -18.21
C THR A 221 -14.74 6.51 -16.82
N ALA A 222 -16.05 6.44 -16.56
CA ALA A 222 -16.61 5.91 -15.34
C ALA A 222 -16.77 4.39 -15.43
N LYS A 223 -16.36 3.69 -14.37
CA LYS A 223 -16.42 2.24 -14.23
C LYS A 223 -17.17 1.89 -12.97
N LEU A 224 -17.99 0.85 -13.03
CA LEU A 224 -18.70 0.29 -11.89
C LEU A 224 -18.34 -1.19 -11.76
N LEU A 225 -17.87 -1.58 -10.58
CA LEU A 225 -17.55 -2.96 -10.24
C LEU A 225 -18.45 -3.41 -9.09
N SER A 226 -18.97 -4.63 -9.19
CA SER A 226 -19.66 -5.31 -8.10
C SER A 226 -18.80 -6.43 -7.53
N ALA A 227 -18.89 -6.67 -6.22
CA ALA A 227 -18.30 -7.82 -5.53
C ALA A 227 -19.40 -8.85 -5.28
N VAL A 228 -19.16 -10.09 -5.70
CA VAL A 228 -20.10 -11.21 -5.63
C VAL A 228 -19.52 -12.30 -4.76
N ILE A 229 -20.26 -12.74 -3.74
CA ILE A 229 -19.94 -13.89 -2.88
C ILE A 229 -21.09 -14.88 -3.00
N ASP A 230 -20.82 -16.16 -3.27
CA ASP A 230 -21.85 -17.22 -3.35
C ASP A 230 -23.05 -16.85 -4.24
N HIS A 231 -22.78 -16.19 -5.38
CA HIS A 231 -23.75 -15.62 -6.33
C HIS A 231 -24.57 -14.42 -5.84
N GLU A 232 -24.31 -13.91 -4.64
CA GLU A 232 -24.92 -12.69 -4.11
C GLU A 232 -24.02 -11.47 -4.35
N THR A 233 -24.56 -10.40 -4.95
CA THR A 233 -23.86 -9.11 -5.02
C THR A 233 -23.87 -8.42 -3.66
N VAL A 234 -22.71 -8.38 -3.02
CA VAL A 234 -22.54 -7.90 -1.63
C VAL A 234 -21.87 -6.53 -1.52
N GLY A 235 -21.32 -6.00 -2.60
CA GLY A 235 -20.68 -4.70 -2.59
C GLY A 235 -20.53 -4.10 -3.98
N VAL A 236 -20.34 -2.79 -4.03
CA VAL A 236 -20.02 -2.05 -5.26
C VAL A 236 -18.93 -1.04 -5.00
N VAL A 237 -18.12 -0.79 -6.02
CA VAL A 237 -17.27 0.39 -6.10
C VAL A 237 -17.38 0.96 -7.50
N GLY A 238 -17.61 2.25 -7.59
CA GLY A 238 -17.60 2.95 -8.85
C GLY A 238 -16.64 4.13 -8.80
N TYR A 239 -15.93 4.32 -9.89
CA TYR A 239 -14.83 5.27 -9.99
C TYR A 239 -14.70 5.79 -11.40
N ARG A 240 -14.02 6.93 -11.57
CA ARG A 240 -13.76 7.55 -12.86
C ARG A 240 -12.27 7.73 -13.08
N VAL A 241 -11.79 7.34 -14.26
CA VAL A 241 -10.39 7.51 -14.65
C VAL A 241 -10.24 8.81 -15.42
N GLY A 242 -9.80 9.86 -14.72
CA GLY A 242 -9.47 11.16 -15.34
C GLY A 242 -8.05 11.20 -15.89
N THR A 243 -7.64 12.38 -16.38
CA THR A 243 -6.28 12.61 -16.90
C THR A 243 -5.25 12.91 -15.81
N SER A 244 -5.69 13.40 -14.65
CA SER A 244 -4.83 13.80 -13.53
C SER A 244 -5.06 13.01 -12.24
N GLU A 245 -6.18 12.31 -12.12
CA GLU A 245 -6.55 11.51 -10.95
C GLU A 245 -7.63 10.47 -11.28
N VAL A 246 -7.73 9.43 -10.43
CA VAL A 246 -8.87 8.52 -10.39
C VAL A 246 -9.81 8.98 -9.28
N THR A 247 -11.07 9.25 -9.59
CA THR A 247 -12.06 9.71 -8.60
C THR A 247 -12.95 8.56 -8.16
N LEU A 248 -12.99 8.24 -6.87
CA LEU A 248 -14.00 7.38 -6.27
C LEU A 248 -15.34 8.12 -6.25
N LEU A 249 -16.36 7.48 -6.81
CA LEU A 249 -17.70 8.05 -6.95
C LEU A 249 -18.66 7.41 -5.95
N HIS A 250 -18.64 6.08 -5.85
CA HIS A 250 -19.54 5.32 -4.98
C HIS A 250 -18.79 4.13 -4.39
N ILE A 251 -19.01 3.84 -3.11
CA ILE A 251 -18.61 2.57 -2.50
C ILE A 251 -19.68 2.18 -1.47
N ALA A 252 -20.14 0.94 -1.52
CA ALA A 252 -21.09 0.41 -0.54
C ALA A 252 -20.90 -1.09 -0.39
N ILE A 253 -21.21 -1.58 0.81
CA ILE A 253 -21.15 -2.99 1.19
C ILE A 253 -22.42 -3.30 1.98
N THR A 254 -23.06 -4.43 1.65
CA THR A 254 -24.24 -4.91 2.38
C THR A 254 -23.89 -5.09 3.86
N PRO A 255 -24.79 -4.74 4.80
CA PRO A 255 -24.47 -4.74 6.23
C PRO A 255 -23.93 -6.07 6.78
N HIS A 256 -24.40 -7.20 6.26
CA HIS A 256 -24.11 -8.53 6.79
C HIS A 256 -22.71 -9.06 6.44
N VAL A 257 -22.01 -8.48 5.45
CA VAL A 257 -20.59 -8.78 5.18
C VAL A 257 -19.66 -7.58 5.42
N ARG A 258 -20.10 -6.57 6.17
CA ARG A 258 -19.17 -5.50 6.59
C ARG A 258 -18.10 -6.07 7.51
N ARG A 259 -16.92 -5.44 7.49
CA ARG A 259 -15.76 -5.81 8.33
C ARG A 259 -15.15 -7.20 8.02
N THR A 260 -15.50 -7.81 6.88
CA THR A 260 -14.88 -9.06 6.39
C THR A 260 -13.78 -8.83 5.35
N GLY A 261 -13.47 -7.58 5.01
CA GLY A 261 -12.43 -7.20 4.05
C GLY A 261 -12.91 -6.92 2.62
N VAL A 262 -14.19 -7.16 2.29
CA VAL A 262 -14.77 -6.90 0.95
C VAL A 262 -14.48 -5.47 0.46
N GLY A 263 -14.66 -4.46 1.32
CA GLY A 263 -14.40 -3.06 0.98
C GLY A 263 -12.94 -2.76 0.63
N SER A 264 -12.01 -3.35 1.38
CA SER A 264 -10.58 -3.22 1.10
C SER A 264 -10.22 -3.87 -0.24
N GLN A 265 -10.83 -5.01 -0.57
CA GLN A 265 -10.62 -5.66 -1.87
C GLN A 265 -11.23 -4.87 -3.04
N LEU A 266 -12.38 -4.22 -2.83
CA LEU A 266 -12.95 -3.28 -3.80
C LEU A 266 -12.01 -2.10 -4.08
N LEU A 267 -11.47 -1.45 -3.03
CA LEU A 267 -10.48 -0.38 -3.20
C LEU A 267 -9.20 -0.87 -3.90
N ALA A 268 -8.74 -2.08 -3.57
CA ALA A 268 -7.62 -2.71 -4.26
C ALA A 268 -7.93 -2.99 -5.74
N ALA A 269 -9.17 -3.33 -6.09
CA ALA A 269 -9.58 -3.50 -7.48
C ALA A 269 -9.53 -2.18 -8.25
N VAL A 270 -9.93 -1.05 -7.65
CA VAL A 270 -9.78 0.28 -8.25
C VAL A 270 -8.30 0.63 -8.44
N ASP A 271 -7.46 0.37 -7.44
CA ASP A 271 -6.03 0.61 -7.52
C ASP A 271 -5.34 -0.26 -8.58
N ARG A 272 -5.84 -1.47 -8.85
CA ARG A 272 -5.36 -2.33 -9.96
C ARG A 272 -5.68 -1.77 -11.34
N ASP A 273 -6.84 -1.14 -11.50
CA ASP A 273 -7.28 -0.56 -12.78
C ASP A 273 -6.70 0.85 -13.02
N ARG A 274 -6.25 1.51 -11.96
CA ARG A 274 -5.66 2.84 -12.00
C ARG A 274 -4.36 2.89 -12.82
N PRO A 275 -4.20 3.87 -13.74
CA PRO A 275 -2.92 4.15 -14.38
C PRO A 275 -1.85 4.49 -13.34
N SER A 276 -0.66 3.88 -13.44
CA SER A 276 0.40 3.81 -12.40
C SER A 276 1.02 5.15 -11.93
N ALA A 277 0.52 6.28 -12.42
CA ALA A 277 0.94 7.63 -12.06
C ALA A 277 -0.17 8.50 -11.46
N LEU A 278 -1.44 8.08 -11.51
CA LEU A 278 -2.55 8.92 -11.04
C LEU A 278 -2.85 8.65 -9.57
N PRO A 279 -3.07 9.67 -8.72
CA PRO A 279 -3.61 9.49 -7.38
C PRO A 279 -5.08 9.00 -7.44
N ILE A 280 -5.55 8.30 -6.41
CA ILE A 280 -6.99 8.06 -6.19
C ILE A 280 -7.49 9.10 -5.21
N VAL A 281 -8.59 9.76 -5.52
CA VAL A 281 -9.24 10.73 -4.64
C VAL A 281 -10.72 10.41 -4.47
N GLY A 282 -11.33 10.91 -3.40
CA GLY A 282 -12.77 10.81 -3.20
C GLY A 282 -13.25 11.75 -2.10
N GLU A 283 -14.56 11.84 -1.93
CA GLU A 283 -15.19 12.45 -0.76
C GLU A 283 -15.92 11.37 0.05
N THR A 284 -15.94 11.53 1.37
CA THR A 284 -16.58 10.58 2.27
C THR A 284 -17.18 11.29 3.50
N ASP A 285 -17.95 10.56 4.30
CA ASP A 285 -18.49 10.99 5.59
C ASP A 285 -17.60 10.52 6.75
N GLU A 286 -17.93 10.96 7.97
CA GLU A 286 -17.17 10.64 9.18
C GLU A 286 -17.09 9.12 9.44
N ASP A 287 -18.18 8.39 9.19
CA ASP A 287 -18.29 6.94 9.44
C ASP A 287 -17.27 6.13 8.63
N ALA A 288 -16.91 6.61 7.44
CA ALA A 288 -15.96 5.94 6.54
C ALA A 288 -14.51 6.44 6.66
N VAL A 289 -14.22 7.47 7.45
CA VAL A 289 -12.85 8.00 7.66
C VAL A 289 -11.88 6.91 8.10
N SER A 290 -12.26 6.12 9.11
CA SER A 290 -11.40 5.05 9.64
C SER A 290 -11.16 3.94 8.62
N PHE A 291 -12.15 3.66 7.75
CA PHE A 291 -12.02 2.69 6.68
C PHE A 291 -11.01 3.15 5.62
N TYR A 292 -11.09 4.40 5.16
CA TYR A 292 -10.14 4.93 4.17
C TYR A 292 -8.73 5.09 4.74
N ALA A 293 -8.59 5.58 5.98
CA ALA A 293 -7.30 5.68 6.65
C ALA A 293 -6.64 4.31 6.83
N ALA A 294 -7.40 3.27 7.20
CA ALA A 294 -6.90 1.90 7.28
C ALA A 294 -6.43 1.34 5.93
N ASN A 295 -6.98 1.85 4.82
CA ASN A 295 -6.57 1.52 3.45
C ASN A 295 -5.52 2.51 2.88
N GLY A 296 -4.84 3.28 3.74
CA GLY A 296 -3.69 4.11 3.36
C GLY A 296 -4.02 5.44 2.68
N TYR A 297 -5.29 5.84 2.66
CA TYR A 297 -5.68 7.17 2.18
C TYR A 297 -5.33 8.22 3.24
N VAL A 298 -4.75 9.34 2.78
CA VAL A 298 -4.72 10.58 3.57
C VAL A 298 -6.14 11.14 3.60
N VAL A 299 -6.65 11.39 4.80
CA VAL A 299 -7.99 11.93 5.01
C VAL A 299 -7.89 13.36 5.54
N THR A 300 -8.53 14.29 4.86
CA THR A 300 -8.51 15.72 5.22
C THR A 300 -9.94 16.22 5.34
N SER A 301 -10.31 16.83 6.47
CA SER A 301 -11.61 17.48 6.61
C SER A 301 -11.76 18.61 5.57
N LEU A 302 -12.93 18.68 4.93
CA LEU A 302 -13.37 19.77 4.07
C LEU A 302 -14.30 20.75 4.82
N GLY A 303 -14.54 20.51 6.12
CA GLY A 303 -15.53 21.20 6.93
C GLY A 303 -16.97 20.81 6.59
N GLU A 304 -17.92 21.56 7.13
CA GLU A 304 -19.34 21.39 6.85
C GLU A 304 -19.67 21.88 5.43
N LYS A 305 -19.90 20.92 4.52
CA LYS A 305 -20.36 21.20 3.15
C LYS A 305 -21.89 21.34 3.09
N TYR A 306 -22.59 20.76 4.07
CA TYR A 306 -24.02 20.89 4.32
C TYR A 306 -24.26 21.10 5.82
N PRO A 307 -25.38 21.72 6.24
CA PRO A 307 -25.64 22.00 7.66
C PRO A 307 -25.55 20.71 8.51
N GLY A 308 -24.58 20.67 9.43
CA GLY A 308 -24.36 19.52 10.32
C GLY A 308 -23.80 18.27 9.64
N VAL A 309 -23.30 18.36 8.41
CA VAL A 309 -22.65 17.25 7.70
C VAL A 309 -21.26 17.66 7.26
N GLU A 310 -20.28 17.28 8.07
CA GLU A 310 -18.86 17.38 7.71
C GLU A 310 -18.54 16.40 6.58
N ARG A 311 -17.70 16.83 5.64
CA ARG A 311 -17.21 16.00 4.55
C ARG A 311 -15.70 15.89 4.62
N PHE A 312 -15.18 14.73 4.22
CA PHE A 312 -13.75 14.45 4.23
C PHE A 312 -13.28 14.14 2.81
N ARG A 313 -12.17 14.75 2.40
CA ARG A 313 -11.43 14.35 1.20
C ARG A 313 -10.53 13.19 1.55
N VAL A 314 -10.59 12.12 0.77
CA VAL A 314 -9.66 11.00 0.84
C VAL A 314 -8.73 11.05 -0.36
N ARG A 315 -7.44 10.76 -0.14
CA ARG A 315 -6.44 10.74 -1.21
C ARG A 315 -5.42 9.64 -0.99
N LEU A 316 -5.30 8.72 -1.94
CA LEU A 316 -4.23 7.74 -2.04
C LEU A 316 -3.28 8.18 -3.15
N GLU A 317 -2.04 8.51 -2.81
CA GLU A 317 -1.04 8.85 -3.82
C GLU A 317 -0.76 7.66 -4.75
N ALA A 318 -0.28 7.95 -5.96
CA ALA A 318 0.31 6.90 -6.80
C ALA A 318 1.51 6.31 -6.05
N TYR A 319 1.55 4.98 -5.91
CA TYR A 319 2.56 4.25 -5.12
C TYR A 319 3.93 4.92 -5.12
N PRO A 320 4.34 5.54 -4.00
CA PRO A 320 5.70 6.00 -3.83
C PRO A 320 6.49 4.82 -3.29
N TYR A 321 6.93 3.87 -4.13
CA TYR A 321 7.84 2.82 -3.64
C TYR A 321 9.31 3.13 -3.94
N LEU A 322 10.11 3.06 -2.87
CA LEU A 322 11.58 3.13 -2.73
C LEU A 322 12.35 4.40 -3.06
N ALA A 323 11.71 5.53 -3.39
CA ALA A 323 12.43 6.79 -3.66
C ALA A 323 12.19 7.85 -2.58
N SER A 324 12.78 7.66 -1.40
CA SER A 324 12.80 8.73 -0.43
C SER A 324 14.16 8.96 0.21
N ARG A 325 15.01 9.70 -0.52
CA ARG A 325 15.68 10.81 0.14
C ARG A 325 15.54 12.06 -0.73
N ARG A 326 14.85 13.05 -0.18
CA ARG A 326 15.21 14.45 -0.38
C ARG A 326 16.68 14.62 0.02
N ALA A 327 17.36 15.46 -0.74
CA ALA A 327 18.70 15.95 -0.46
C ALA A 327 18.79 16.48 0.99
N LEU A 328 19.44 15.72 1.86
CA LEU A 328 20.07 16.18 3.08
C LEU A 328 21.39 15.43 3.11
N ASP A 329 22.32 15.94 2.32
CA ASP A 329 23.78 15.79 2.40
C ASP A 329 24.29 16.54 1.16
N SER A 330 24.39 17.86 1.33
CA SER A 330 25.47 18.65 0.70
C SER A 330 26.81 17.98 0.90
#